data_AF-A0AAW1VVT2-F1
#
_entry.id   AF-A0AAW1VVT2-F1
#
_cell.length_a   1.000
_cell.length_b   1.000
_cell.length_c   1.000
_cell.angle_alpha   90.00
_cell.angle_beta   90.00
_cell.angle_gamma   90.00
#
_symmetry.space_group_name_H-M   'P 1'
#
loop_
_entity.id
_entity.type
_entity.pdbx_description
1 polymer ?
#
loop_
_entity_poly.entity_id
_entity_poly.type
_entity_poly.pdbx_seq_one_letter_code
_entity_poly.pdbx_strand_id
1 'polypeptide(L)'
;MAYDYPTEKVSVYVSDDGGSALTLFAFMEAAKFARHWLPFCRENEIVERCPEAFFEMDHSRFSEAENIKIMYRGMKVRVDNVIEQGKVDGEYITGEGESQVFSKWKDGFIRQDHPTIIQVLSDSKKERDITGNAVPNLIYVSREKAGHQNTILKLVPLMSLFEFQLP
;
A
#
# COMPACT_ATOMS: atom_id res chain seq x y z
N MET A 1 -1.21 -8.07 -4.76
CA MET A 1 -1.18 -7.43 -6.11
C MET A 1 -0.38 -8.22 -7.15
N ALA A 2 0.57 -9.08 -6.77
CA ALA A 2 1.38 -9.88 -7.70
C ALA A 2 0.64 -11.16 -8.18
N TYR A 3 -0.56 -10.98 -8.73
CA TYR A 3 -1.35 -12.08 -9.27
C TYR A 3 -0.84 -12.46 -10.67
N ASP A 4 -0.96 -13.74 -11.03
CA ASP A 4 -0.76 -14.20 -12.41
C ASP A 4 -2.00 -13.88 -13.27
N TYR A 5 -2.21 -12.57 -13.49
CA TYR A 5 -3.32 -12.04 -14.27
C TYR A 5 -2.90 -10.76 -14.99
N PRO A 6 -3.44 -10.46 -16.19
CA PRO A 6 -3.12 -9.23 -16.90
C PRO A 6 -3.38 -8.00 -16.03
N THR A 7 -2.34 -7.20 -15.83
CA THR A 7 -2.32 -6.13 -14.84
C THR A 7 -3.35 -5.04 -15.13
N GLU A 8 -3.55 -4.74 -16.41
CA GLU A 8 -4.56 -3.79 -16.91
C GLU A 8 -6.00 -4.24 -16.69
N LYS A 9 -6.21 -5.52 -16.31
CA LYS A 9 -7.53 -6.09 -16.01
C LYS A 9 -7.75 -6.31 -14.52
N VAL A 10 -6.77 -5.99 -13.66
CA VAL A 10 -6.89 -6.08 -12.21
C VAL A 10 -7.04 -4.69 -11.61
N SER A 11 -8.02 -4.55 -10.71
CA SER A 11 -8.13 -3.39 -9.83
C SER A 11 -8.32 -3.90 -8.40
N VAL A 12 -7.53 -3.36 -7.48
CA VAL A 12 -7.54 -3.72 -6.07
C VAL A 12 -8.17 -2.59 -5.28
N TYR A 13 -9.20 -2.93 -4.51
CA TYR A 13 -9.89 -2.02 -3.63
C TYR A 13 -9.57 -2.40 -2.19
N VAL A 14 -9.09 -1.44 -1.41
CA VAL A 14 -8.82 -1.65 0.02
C VAL A 14 -9.70 -0.73 0.84
N SER A 15 -10.47 -1.34 1.73
CA SER A 15 -11.40 -0.64 2.63
C SER A 15 -10.76 -0.45 4.00
N ASP A 16 -10.73 0.78 4.50
CA ASP A 16 -10.31 1.14 5.86
C ASP A 16 -11.46 1.77 6.63
N ASP A 17 -11.98 1.04 7.61
CA ASP A 17 -13.08 1.49 8.46
C ASP A 17 -12.68 2.59 9.46
N GLY A 18 -11.38 2.80 9.69
CA GLY A 18 -10.85 3.77 10.64
C GLY A 18 -10.49 5.12 10.04
N GLY A 19 -10.46 5.24 8.71
CA GLY A 19 -10.12 6.48 8.00
C GLY A 19 -8.77 7.04 8.42
N SER A 20 -7.78 6.18 8.66
CA SER A 20 -6.51 6.57 9.28
C SER A 20 -5.51 7.06 8.24
N ALA A 21 -4.98 8.28 8.42
CA ALA A 21 -3.89 8.80 7.60
C ALA A 21 -2.66 7.87 7.60
N LEU A 22 -2.37 7.20 8.71
CA LEU A 22 -1.24 6.27 8.82
C LEU A 22 -1.44 5.04 7.93
N THR A 23 -2.68 4.54 7.88
CA THR A 23 -3.07 3.41 7.04
C THR A 23 -2.96 3.78 5.57
N LEU A 24 -3.50 4.94 5.18
CA LEU A 24 -3.36 5.46 3.83
C LEU A 24 -1.89 5.64 3.42
N PHE A 25 -1.07 6.18 4.31
CA PHE A 25 0.37 6.34 4.09
C PHE A 25 1.06 4.98 3.85
N ALA A 26 0.74 3.97 4.65
CA ALA A 26 1.27 2.62 4.45
C ALA A 26 0.91 2.05 3.07
N PHE A 27 -0.33 2.25 2.60
CA PHE A 27 -0.72 1.82 1.25
C PHE A 27 0.00 2.61 0.14
N MET A 28 0.25 3.90 0.33
CA MET A 28 1.02 4.71 -0.63
C MET A 28 2.47 4.24 -0.73
N GLU A 29 3.11 3.94 0.41
CA GLU A 29 4.46 3.38 0.42
C GLU A 29 4.51 1.97 -0.19
N ALA A 30 3.51 1.13 0.09
CA ALA A 30 3.37 -0.18 -0.55
C ALA A 30 3.17 -0.07 -2.07
N ALA A 31 2.41 0.92 -2.55
CA ALA A 31 2.22 1.19 -3.98
C ALA A 31 3.54 1.57 -4.67
N LYS A 32 4.36 2.42 -4.02
CA LYS A 32 5.70 2.78 -4.51
C LYS A 32 6.59 1.55 -4.62
N PHE A 33 6.63 0.71 -3.58
CA PHE A 33 7.40 -0.54 -3.59
C PHE A 33 6.91 -1.54 -4.65
N ALA A 34 5.59 -1.62 -4.86
CA ALA A 34 5.00 -2.53 -5.85
C ALA A 34 5.56 -2.33 -7.26
N ARG A 35 5.97 -1.11 -7.63
CA ARG A 35 6.60 -0.82 -8.93
C ARG A 35 7.91 -1.58 -9.17
N HIS A 36 8.54 -2.08 -8.11
CA HIS A 36 9.73 -2.93 -8.17
C HIS A 36 9.40 -4.39 -7.88
N TRP A 37 8.52 -4.64 -6.89
CA TRP A 37 8.15 -6.00 -6.49
C TRP A 37 7.41 -6.77 -7.59
N LEU A 38 6.46 -6.13 -8.27
CA LEU A 38 5.63 -6.78 -9.29
C LEU A 38 6.44 -7.29 -10.50
N PRO A 39 7.33 -6.50 -11.14
CA PRO A 39 8.15 -7.01 -12.22
C PRO A 39 9.16 -8.05 -11.74
N PHE A 40 9.79 -7.87 -10.57
CA PHE A 40 10.68 -8.87 -9.98
C PHE A 40 9.97 -10.22 -9.82
N CYS A 41 8.76 -10.19 -9.27
CA CYS A 41 7.87 -11.34 -9.13
C CYS A 41 7.60 -12.03 -10.47
N ARG A 42 7.29 -11.26 -11.51
CA ARG A 42 6.89 -11.77 -12.83
C ARG A 42 8.08 -12.38 -13.59
N GLU A 43 9.20 -11.68 -13.62
CA GLU A 43 10.39 -12.04 -14.39
C GLU A 43 11.14 -13.24 -13.80
N ASN A 44 11.05 -13.41 -12.48
CA ASN A 44 11.70 -14.50 -11.77
C ASN A 44 10.74 -15.65 -11.40
N GLU A 45 9.50 -15.61 -11.90
CA GLU A 45 8.46 -16.62 -11.63
C GLU A 45 8.31 -16.94 -10.13
N ILE A 46 8.39 -15.89 -9.29
CA ILE A 46 8.38 -16.04 -7.84
C ILE A 46 7.04 -16.63 -7.40
N VAL A 47 7.04 -17.81 -6.78
CA VAL A 47 5.80 -18.43 -6.27
C VAL A 47 5.34 -17.76 -4.96
N GLU A 48 6.27 -17.45 -4.06
CA GLU A 48 5.99 -16.76 -2.80
C GLU A 48 5.86 -15.25 -3.03
N ARG A 49 4.62 -14.78 -3.15
CA ARG A 49 4.31 -13.38 -3.51
C ARG A 49 4.33 -12.43 -2.33
N CYS A 50 4.41 -12.94 -1.10
CA CYS A 50 4.59 -12.13 0.09
C CYS A 50 6.07 -11.77 0.26
N PRO A 51 6.46 -10.47 0.23
CA PRO A 51 7.85 -10.08 0.36
C PRO A 51 8.48 -10.55 1.68
N GLU A 52 7.75 -10.47 2.80
CA GLU A 52 8.26 -10.92 4.10
C GLU A 52 8.63 -12.41 4.03
N ALA A 53 7.68 -13.25 3.63
CA ALA A 53 7.88 -14.70 3.50
C ALA A 53 8.97 -15.04 2.47
N PHE A 54 8.98 -14.36 1.32
CA PHE A 54 9.99 -14.57 0.29
C PHE A 54 11.41 -14.30 0.81
N PHE A 55 11.60 -13.23 1.57
CA PHE A 55 12.93 -12.86 2.08
C PHE A 55 13.40 -13.68 3.29
N GLU A 56 12.52 -14.49 3.87
CA GLU A 56 12.86 -15.53 4.86
C GLU A 56 13.36 -16.83 4.20
N MET A 57 13.03 -17.06 2.93
CA MET A 57 13.49 -18.22 2.15
C MET A 57 14.89 -18.01 1.56
N ASP A 58 15.48 -19.07 0.98
CA ASP A 58 16.69 -18.93 0.16
C ASP A 58 16.37 -18.23 -1.18
N HIS A 59 16.94 -17.04 -1.34
CA HIS A 59 16.80 -16.18 -2.51
C HIS A 59 18.16 -15.90 -3.19
N SER A 60 19.21 -16.65 -2.84
CA SER A 60 20.58 -16.46 -3.36
C SER A 60 20.69 -16.58 -4.89
N ARG A 61 19.76 -17.31 -5.51
CA ARG A 61 19.67 -17.49 -6.98
C ARG A 61 19.22 -16.24 -7.75
N PHE A 62 18.74 -15.20 -7.06
CA PHE A 62 18.19 -14.00 -7.68
C PHE A 62 19.11 -12.81 -7.41
N SER A 63 19.88 -12.38 -8.42
CA SER A 63 20.86 -11.29 -8.29
C SER A 63 20.26 -9.97 -7.78
N GLU A 64 19.02 -9.70 -8.15
CA GLU A 64 18.30 -8.47 -7.83
C GLU A 64 17.64 -8.51 -6.45
N ALA A 65 17.50 -9.70 -5.84
CA ALA A 65 16.73 -9.86 -4.62
C ALA A 65 17.25 -9.01 -3.47
N GLU A 66 18.57 -8.80 -3.35
CA GLU A 66 19.12 -7.95 -2.28
C GLU A 66 18.73 -6.48 -2.44
N ASN A 67 18.74 -5.96 -3.67
CA ASN A 67 18.27 -4.59 -3.94
C ASN A 67 16.78 -4.44 -3.64
N ILE A 68 15.97 -5.44 -4.00
CA ILE A 68 14.53 -5.46 -3.70
C ILE A 68 14.30 -5.54 -2.19
N LYS A 69 15.10 -6.33 -1.45
CA LYS A 69 15.06 -6.46 0.00
C LYS A 69 15.38 -5.16 0.72
N ILE A 70 16.38 -4.42 0.23
CA ILE A 70 16.72 -3.09 0.74
C ILE A 70 15.53 -2.13 0.55
N MET A 71 14.90 -2.13 -0.62
CA MET A 71 13.71 -1.29 -0.88
C MET A 71 12.52 -1.69 0.01
N TYR A 72 12.27 -2.98 0.19
CA TYR A 72 11.23 -3.50 1.08
C TYR A 72 11.46 -3.06 2.54
N ARG A 73 12.69 -3.22 3.04
CA ARG A 73 13.07 -2.76 4.39
C ARG A 73 12.94 -1.26 4.55
N GLY A 74 13.39 -0.49 3.55
CA GLY A 74 13.24 0.97 3.55
C GLY A 74 11.77 1.41 3.62
N MET A 75 10.89 0.74 2.88
CA MET A 75 9.44 0.95 2.96
C MET A 75 8.92 0.66 4.37
N LYS A 76 9.26 -0.49 4.98
CA LYS A 76 8.85 -0.83 6.35
C LYS A 76 9.28 0.22 7.36
N VAL A 77 10.56 0.63 7.33
CA VAL A 77 11.09 1.67 8.23
C VAL A 77 10.32 2.98 8.12
N ARG A 78 9.99 3.44 6.89
CA ARG A 78 9.19 4.65 6.72
C ARG A 78 7.79 4.53 7.31
N VAL A 79 7.15 3.38 7.14
CA VAL A 79 5.82 3.10 7.71
C VAL A 79 5.88 3.04 9.24
N ASP A 80 6.85 2.31 9.79
CA ASP A 80 7.04 2.16 11.23
C ASP A 80 7.30 3.52 11.90
N ASN A 81 8.16 4.37 11.31
CA ASN A 81 8.41 5.72 11.80
C ASN A 81 7.12 6.57 11.90
N VAL A 82 6.27 6.53 10.87
CA VAL A 82 5.00 7.26 10.86
C VAL A 82 4.02 6.71 11.89
N ILE A 83 4.01 5.39 12.11
CA ILE A 83 3.21 4.74 13.16
C ILE A 83 3.68 5.19 14.55
N GLU A 84 5.00 5.17 14.80
CA GLU A 84 5.60 5.59 16.06
C GLU A 84 5.35 7.08 16.35
N GLN A 85 5.45 7.94 15.33
CA GLN A 85 5.14 9.37 15.45
C GLN A 85 3.63 9.65 15.60
N GLY A 86 2.77 8.71 15.19
CA GLY A 86 1.31 8.85 15.23
C GLY A 86 0.74 9.86 14.23
N LYS A 87 1.57 10.43 13.35
CA LYS A 87 1.19 11.40 12.32
C LYS A 87 2.06 11.22 11.07
N VAL A 88 1.51 11.61 9.93
CA VAL A 88 2.27 11.73 8.67
C VAL A 88 2.85 13.13 8.60
N ASP A 89 4.16 13.26 8.84
CA ASP A 89 4.83 14.56 8.73
C ASP A 89 5.08 14.96 7.26
N GLY A 90 5.26 16.26 7.03
CA GLY A 90 5.52 16.82 5.70
C GLY A 90 6.78 16.26 5.03
N GLU A 91 7.75 15.73 5.80
CA GLU A 91 8.95 15.11 5.24
C GLU A 91 8.65 13.88 4.36
N TYR A 92 7.56 13.17 4.65
CA TYR A 92 7.13 12.00 3.89
C TYR A 92 6.22 12.36 2.70
N ILE A 93 5.78 13.61 2.62
CA ILE A 93 4.89 14.13 1.59
C ILE A 93 5.76 14.76 0.51
N THR A 94 6.20 13.94 -0.42
CA THR A 94 7.22 14.31 -1.41
C THR A 94 6.64 14.92 -2.69
N GLY A 95 5.33 14.80 -2.91
CA GLY A 95 4.63 15.34 -4.08
C GLY A 95 3.47 16.27 -3.75
N GLU A 96 3.16 17.20 -4.67
CA GLU A 96 1.97 18.06 -4.58
C GLU A 96 0.68 17.25 -4.46
N GLY A 97 0.59 16.11 -5.17
CA GLY A 97 -0.54 15.19 -5.07
C GLY A 97 -0.69 14.57 -3.67
N GLU A 98 0.42 14.13 -3.06
CA GLU A 98 0.42 13.58 -1.70
C GLU A 98 0.00 14.66 -0.67
N SER A 99 0.45 15.90 -0.87
CA SER A 99 0.10 17.04 0.01
C SER A 99 -1.40 17.31 0.03
N GLN A 100 -2.06 17.26 -1.13
CA GLN A 100 -3.50 17.43 -1.25
C GLN A 100 -4.28 16.25 -0.65
N VAL A 101 -3.71 15.04 -0.65
CA VAL A 101 -4.33 13.87 -0.03
C VAL A 101 -4.38 14.02 1.49
N PHE A 102 -3.25 14.35 2.11
CA PHE A 102 -3.14 14.42 3.58
C PHE A 102 -3.69 15.71 4.20
N SER A 103 -3.98 16.75 3.41
CA SER A 103 -4.64 17.96 3.92
C SER A 103 -5.99 17.66 4.58
N LYS A 104 -6.70 16.61 4.11
CA LYS A 104 -7.97 16.14 4.70
C LYS A 104 -7.86 15.75 6.18
N TRP A 105 -6.64 15.48 6.67
CA TRP A 105 -6.37 15.09 8.06
C TRP A 105 -5.73 16.19 8.91
N LYS A 106 -5.45 17.38 8.36
CA LYS A 106 -4.75 18.45 9.08
C LYS A 106 -5.68 19.27 9.98
N ASP A 107 -6.98 19.36 9.66
CA ASP A 107 -7.93 20.26 10.35
C ASP A 107 -9.12 19.50 10.95
N GLY A 108 -9.00 19.03 12.19
CA GLY A 108 -10.14 18.54 12.96
C GLY A 108 -10.78 17.25 12.44
N PHE A 109 -10.00 16.39 11.77
CA PHE A 109 -10.49 15.08 11.33
C PHE A 109 -10.86 14.20 12.52
N ILE A 110 -12.12 13.74 12.57
CA ILE A 110 -12.64 12.84 13.60
C ILE A 110 -12.91 11.48 12.97
N ARG A 111 -12.25 10.43 13.44
CA ARG A 111 -12.41 9.07 12.88
C ARG A 111 -13.84 8.53 12.96
N GLN A 112 -14.64 9.03 13.90
CA GLN A 112 -16.04 8.66 14.07
C GLN A 112 -17.00 9.58 13.31
N ASP A 113 -16.49 10.65 12.71
CA ASP A 113 -17.26 11.67 12.02
C ASP A 113 -16.45 12.24 10.84
N HIS A 114 -16.51 11.52 9.72
CA HIS A 114 -15.81 11.91 8.50
C HIS A 114 -16.60 11.48 7.26
N PRO A 115 -16.52 12.24 6.15
CA PRO A 115 -17.12 11.84 4.88
C PRO A 115 -16.38 10.63 4.29
N THR A 116 -16.97 10.03 3.25
CA THR A 116 -16.29 8.99 2.48
C THR A 116 -15.00 9.54 1.86
N ILE A 117 -13.91 8.79 1.98
CA ILE A 117 -12.61 9.11 1.39
C ILE A 117 -12.28 8.06 0.36
N ILE A 118 -12.05 8.49 -0.88
CA ILE A 118 -11.57 7.62 -1.96
C ILE A 118 -10.26 8.21 -2.47
N GLN A 119 -9.24 7.37 -2.59
CA GLN A 119 -7.94 7.75 -3.14
C GLN A 119 -7.45 6.68 -4.11
N VAL A 120 -7.07 7.10 -5.32
CA VAL A 120 -6.41 6.24 -6.30
C VAL A 120 -4.91 6.34 -6.04
N LEU A 121 -4.33 5.25 -5.53
CA LEU A 121 -2.92 5.18 -5.14
C LEU A 121 -2.03 4.68 -6.28
N SER A 122 -2.62 3.95 -7.23
CA SER A 122 -1.99 3.56 -8.50
C SER A 122 -3.02 3.54 -9.61
N ASP A 123 -2.64 4.08 -10.77
CA ASP A 123 -3.49 4.16 -11.97
C ASP A 123 -2.79 3.51 -13.16
N SER A 124 -3.25 2.32 -13.54
CA SER A 124 -2.74 1.50 -14.66
C SER A 124 -2.66 2.25 -15.98
N LYS A 125 -3.46 3.29 -16.19
CA LYS A 125 -3.43 4.09 -17.42
C LYS A 125 -2.25 5.07 -17.45
N LYS A 126 -1.81 5.55 -16.29
CA LYS A 126 -0.81 6.61 -16.15
C LYS A 126 0.55 6.10 -15.67
N GLU A 127 0.53 5.10 -14.80
CA GLU A 127 1.71 4.64 -14.10
C GLU A 127 2.25 3.35 -14.70
N ARG A 128 3.58 3.21 -14.62
CA ARG A 128 4.32 2.05 -15.10
C ARG A 128 5.27 1.55 -14.03
N ASP A 129 5.48 0.23 -14.02
CA ASP A 129 6.54 -0.41 -13.26
C ASP A 129 7.92 -0.09 -13.88
N ILE A 130 8.99 -0.54 -13.23
CA ILE A 130 10.36 -0.27 -13.70
C ILE A 130 10.70 -0.90 -15.05
N THR A 131 9.88 -1.84 -15.54
CA THR A 131 10.07 -2.50 -16.84
C THR A 131 9.08 -2.00 -17.90
N GLY A 132 8.35 -0.92 -17.60
CA GLY A 132 7.48 -0.23 -18.54
C GLY A 132 6.09 -0.85 -18.70
N ASN A 133 5.72 -1.83 -17.87
CA ASN A 133 4.40 -2.43 -17.88
C ASN A 133 3.44 -1.64 -16.97
N ALA A 134 2.14 -1.76 -17.22
CA ALA A 134 1.15 -1.18 -16.33
C ALA A 134 1.28 -1.76 -14.91
N VAL A 135 0.95 -0.98 -13.88
CA VAL A 135 0.73 -1.45 -12.51
C VAL A 135 -0.78 -1.59 -12.25
N PRO A 136 -1.24 -2.53 -11.41
CA PRO A 136 -2.67 -2.69 -11.15
C PRO A 136 -3.24 -1.42 -10.54
N ASN A 137 -4.52 -1.11 -10.81
CA ASN A 137 -5.14 0.00 -10.10
C ASN A 137 -5.23 -0.34 -8.61
N LEU A 138 -4.83 0.58 -7.75
CA LEU A 138 -4.99 0.45 -6.30
C LEU A 138 -5.83 1.61 -5.79
N ILE A 139 -6.98 1.29 -5.20
CA ILE A 139 -7.96 2.26 -4.72
C ILE A 139 -8.15 2.05 -3.22
N TYR A 140 -7.82 3.07 -2.45
CA TYR A 140 -8.14 3.15 -1.03
C TYR A 140 -9.54 3.75 -0.85
N VAL A 141 -10.33 3.15 0.01
CA VAL A 141 -11.68 3.59 0.36
C VAL A 141 -11.83 3.60 1.87
N SER A 142 -12.24 4.73 2.44
CA SER A 142 -12.77 4.79 3.79
C SER A 142 -14.21 5.26 3.75
N ARG A 143 -15.11 4.47 4.33
CA ARG A 143 -16.54 4.74 4.31
C ARG A 143 -16.88 5.87 5.27
N GLU A 144 -17.89 6.66 4.93
CA GLU A 144 -18.42 7.69 5.81
C GLU A 144 -18.75 7.15 7.22
N LYS A 145 -18.43 7.97 8.23
CA LYS A 145 -18.80 7.78 9.63
C LYS A 145 -19.55 9.01 10.10
N ALA A 146 -20.67 8.82 10.79
CA ALA A 146 -21.56 9.88 11.26
C ALA A 146 -22.01 9.63 12.71
N GLY A 147 -21.05 9.59 13.64
CA GLY A 147 -21.25 9.75 15.09
C GLY A 147 -22.09 8.73 15.87
N HIS A 148 -22.80 7.77 15.24
CA HIS A 148 -23.77 6.92 15.95
C HIS A 148 -23.75 5.43 15.57
N GLN A 149 -22.74 4.94 14.84
CA GLN A 149 -22.66 3.52 14.48
C GLN A 149 -21.46 2.83 15.15
N ASN A 150 -21.73 2.04 16.19
CA ASN A 150 -20.80 1.09 16.76
C ASN A 150 -20.44 0.04 15.71
N THR A 151 -19.32 0.23 15.01
CA THR A 151 -18.72 -0.81 14.18
C THR A 151 -17.63 -1.48 15.00
N ILE A 152 -17.78 -2.78 15.27
CA ILE A 152 -16.78 -3.58 15.98
C ILE A 152 -15.47 -3.55 15.18
N LEU A 153 -14.42 -3.01 15.80
CA LEU A 153 -13.06 -2.97 15.25
C LEU A 153 -12.52 -4.40 15.17
N LYS A 154 -12.39 -4.97 13.97
CA LYS A 154 -11.36 -5.96 13.71
C LYS A 154 -10.15 -5.22 13.18
N LEU A 155 -9.17 -5.01 14.06
CA LEU A 155 -7.81 -4.67 13.63
C LEU A 155 -7.30 -5.86 12.81
N VAL A 156 -7.35 -5.74 11.49
CA VAL A 156 -6.54 -6.60 10.63
C VAL A 156 -5.14 -5.99 10.68
N PRO A 157 -4.10 -6.76 11.07
CA PRO A 157 -2.74 -6.26 11.04
C PRO A 157 -2.41 -5.71 9.65
N LEU A 158 -1.71 -4.58 9.61
CA LEU A 158 -1.24 -3.90 8.38
C LEU A 158 -0.37 -4.80 7.46
N MET A 159 -0.06 -6.04 7.85
CA MET A 159 0.65 -7.02 7.03
C MET A 159 -0.22 -7.79 6.02
N SER A 160 -1.55 -7.70 6.05
CA SER A 160 -2.40 -8.56 5.18
C SER A 160 -2.44 -8.19 3.69
N LEU A 161 -1.76 -7.12 3.25
CA LEU A 161 -1.69 -6.72 1.84
C LEU A 161 -0.99 -7.75 0.93
N PHE A 162 -0.21 -8.64 1.54
CA PHE A 162 0.57 -9.64 0.84
C PHE A 162 0.12 -11.09 1.09
N GLU A 163 -0.90 -11.31 1.94
CA GLU A 163 -1.35 -12.65 2.33
C GLU A 163 -2.67 -13.11 1.67
N PHE A 164 -3.25 -12.34 0.74
CA PHE A 164 -4.41 -12.83 -0.02
C PHE A 164 -4.00 -13.81 -1.13
N GLN A 165 -3.57 -15.00 -0.71
CA GLN A 165 -3.71 -16.23 -1.49
C GLN A 165 -5.11 -16.79 -1.14
N LEU A 166 -6.09 -16.62 -2.03
CA LEU A 166 -7.31 -17.44 -1.94
C LEU A 166 -6.96 -18.88 -2.37
N PRO A 167 -7.62 -19.89 -1.81
CA PRO A 167 -7.25 -21.31 -1.95
C PRO A 167 -7.24 -21.82 -3.39
#